data_AF-A0A1G8D851-F1
#
_entry.id   AF-A0A1G8D851-F1
#
_cell.length_a   1.000
_cell.length_b   1.000
_cell.length_c   1.000
_cell.angle_alpha   90.00
_cell.angle_beta   90.00
_cell.angle_gamma   90.00
#
_symmetry.space_group_name_H-M   'P 1'
#
loop_
_entity.id
_entity.type
_entity.pdbx_description
1 polymer ?
#
loop_
_entity_poly.entity_id
_entity_poly.type
_entity_poly.pdbx_seq_one_letter_code
_entity_poly.pdbx_strand_id
1 'polypeptide(L)'
;MTSLTPGFLNQVAQLRTFVDTHGRLPVQCDATDPHERTLGDFLRSQRGSHTWRTVSEATRERAAHLDQEVPTWRTDARRPVTRRSKGTDFEKRVEQVARFVTRHGNIPRCTAPAGTLERELGTFLMNCRQAARGKGTMVWNVARASTLEAKVPGWNAVNPEAKFASNLSSLRDYVSRTGTRPRRGKGPLDDAGRLALFVQNTLAAGNEARRKAIADTLALAA
;
A
#
# COMPACT_ATOMS: atom_id res chain seq x y z
N MET A 1 -6.54 -24.40 24.92
CA MET A 1 -5.80 -25.44 24.15
C MET A 1 -5.41 -24.79 22.84
N THR A 2 -4.13 -24.66 22.55
CA THR A 2 -3.61 -24.00 21.34
C THR A 2 -4.07 -24.79 20.11
N SER A 3 -4.68 -24.14 19.12
CA SER A 3 -5.23 -24.81 17.93
C SER A 3 -4.17 -25.11 16.85
N LEU A 4 -2.92 -24.76 17.16
CA LEU A 4 -1.73 -24.95 16.35
C LEU A 4 -1.13 -26.33 16.64
N THR A 5 -1.34 -27.28 15.73
CA THR A 5 -0.77 -28.61 15.85
C THR A 5 0.73 -28.58 15.47
N PRO A 6 1.57 -29.50 16.01
CA PRO A 6 2.98 -29.58 15.63
C PRO A 6 3.19 -29.75 14.12
N GLY A 7 2.30 -30.50 13.45
CA GLY A 7 2.32 -30.65 11.99
C GLY A 7 2.07 -29.33 11.24
N PHE A 8 1.16 -28.49 11.75
CA PHE A 8 0.91 -27.16 11.18
C PHE A 8 2.15 -26.26 11.31
N LEU A 9 2.76 -26.21 12.50
CA LEU A 9 3.96 -25.41 12.75
C LEU A 9 5.13 -25.82 11.84
N ASN A 10 5.31 -27.13 11.63
CA ASN A 10 6.33 -27.65 10.72
C ASN A 10 6.07 -27.20 9.27
N GLN A 11 4.83 -27.30 8.78
CA GLN A 11 4.47 -26.82 7.44
C GLN A 11 4.67 -25.30 7.27
N VAL A 12 4.42 -24.51 8.32
CA VAL A 12 4.70 -23.06 8.31
C VAL A 12 6.21 -22.79 8.23
N ALA A 13 7.04 -23.51 8.99
CA ALA A 13 8.49 -23.37 8.95
C ALA A 13 9.08 -23.75 7.59
N GLN A 14 8.59 -24.84 6.98
CA GLN A 14 8.97 -25.27 5.64
C GLN A 14 8.56 -24.23 4.58
N LEU A 15 7.34 -23.70 4.70
CA LEU A 15 6.84 -22.65 3.83
C LEU A 15 7.68 -21.37 3.93
N ARG A 16 8.01 -20.94 5.15
CA ARG A 16 8.88 -19.78 5.38
C ARG A 16 10.25 -19.98 4.73
N THR A 17 10.88 -21.12 4.96
CA THR A 17 12.18 -21.47 4.36
C THR A 17 12.11 -21.46 2.83
N PHE A 18 11.04 -21.98 2.24
CA PHE A 18 10.82 -21.95 0.80
C PHE A 18 10.72 -20.51 0.28
N VAL A 19 9.95 -19.66 0.95
CA VAL A 19 9.77 -18.25 0.57
C VAL A 19 11.08 -17.47 0.71
N ASP A 20 11.85 -17.72 1.78
CA ASP A 20 13.15 -17.09 2.01
C ASP A 20 14.17 -17.51 0.94
N THR A 21 14.15 -18.79 0.53
CA THR A 21 15.09 -19.34 -0.47
C THR A 21 14.75 -18.90 -1.90
N HIS A 22 13.46 -18.94 -2.26
CA HIS A 22 13.03 -18.74 -3.65
C HIS A 22 12.44 -17.35 -3.91
N GLY A 23 12.19 -16.55 -2.86
CA GLY A 23 11.59 -15.22 -2.96
C GLY A 23 10.16 -15.21 -3.50
N ARG A 24 9.49 -16.36 -3.52
CA ARG A 24 8.13 -16.55 -4.06
C ARG A 24 7.36 -17.61 -3.26
N LEU A 25 6.04 -17.59 -3.37
CA LEU A 25 5.20 -18.66 -2.82
C LEU A 25 5.30 -19.93 -3.68
N PRO A 26 5.14 -21.12 -3.06
CA PRO A 26 5.07 -22.39 -3.77
C PRO A 26 3.82 -22.44 -4.67
N VAL A 27 3.97 -23.02 -5.87
CA VAL A 27 2.88 -23.21 -6.82
C VAL A 27 2.34 -24.64 -6.79
N GLN A 28 1.03 -24.80 -6.90
CA GLN A 28 0.38 -26.11 -6.82
C GLN A 28 0.51 -26.91 -8.13
N CYS A 29 0.19 -26.27 -9.27
CA CYS A 29 -0.03 -26.98 -10.53
C CYS A 29 1.23 -27.16 -11.39
N ASP A 30 2.21 -26.25 -11.26
CA ASP A 30 3.42 -26.22 -12.09
C ASP A 30 4.68 -26.70 -11.34
N ALA A 31 4.53 -27.17 -10.10
CA ALA A 31 5.65 -27.66 -9.30
C ALA A 31 6.12 -29.03 -9.83
N THR A 32 7.37 -29.06 -10.30
CA THR A 32 8.10 -30.30 -10.61
C THR A 32 8.54 -31.02 -9.33
N ASP A 33 8.76 -30.26 -8.25
CA ASP A 33 9.12 -30.76 -6.93
C ASP A 33 7.88 -31.19 -6.12
N PRO A 34 7.79 -32.46 -5.66
CA PRO A 34 6.73 -32.92 -4.77
C PRO A 34 6.59 -32.10 -3.49
N HIS A 35 7.69 -31.59 -2.92
CA HIS A 35 7.67 -30.81 -1.69
C HIS A 35 7.02 -29.43 -1.91
N GLU A 36 7.36 -28.75 -3.00
CA GLU A 36 6.69 -27.50 -3.39
C GLU A 36 5.17 -27.69 -3.57
N ARG A 37 4.76 -28.80 -4.20
CA ARG A 37 3.33 -29.11 -4.38
C ARG A 37 2.59 -29.24 -3.06
N THR A 38 3.17 -29.96 -2.09
CA THR A 38 2.60 -30.10 -0.74
C THR A 38 2.40 -28.76 -0.06
N LEU A 39 3.38 -27.84 -0.16
CA LEU A 39 3.25 -26.50 0.42
C LEU A 39 2.20 -25.65 -0.32
N GLY A 40 2.06 -25.82 -1.64
CA GLY A 40 1.00 -25.20 -2.43
C GLY A 40 -0.41 -25.67 -2.02
N ASP A 41 -0.57 -26.98 -1.79
CA ASP A 41 -1.83 -27.58 -1.29
C ASP A 41 -2.16 -27.12 0.14
N PHE A 42 -1.15 -27.02 0.99
CA PHE A 42 -1.29 -26.46 2.34
C PHE A 42 -1.85 -25.02 2.27
N LEU A 43 -1.23 -24.13 1.48
CA LEU A 43 -1.69 -22.75 1.30
C LEU A 43 -3.12 -22.67 0.76
N ARG A 44 -3.46 -23.50 -0.23
CA ARG A 44 -4.82 -23.58 -0.78
C ARG A 44 -5.84 -23.94 0.30
N SER A 45 -5.50 -24.91 1.14
CA SER A 45 -6.36 -25.38 2.24
C SER A 45 -6.60 -24.26 3.26
N GLN A 46 -5.55 -23.55 3.68
CA GLN A 46 -5.68 -22.44 4.62
C GLN A 46 -6.52 -21.28 4.06
N ARG A 47 -6.36 -20.95 2.77
CA ARG A 47 -7.15 -19.89 2.10
C ARG A 47 -8.62 -20.28 1.93
N GLY A 48 -8.88 -21.54 1.56
CA GLY A 48 -10.23 -22.07 1.45
C GLY A 48 -11.00 -22.01 2.76
N SER A 49 -10.36 -22.43 3.87
CA SER A 49 -10.97 -22.39 5.21
C SER A 49 -11.27 -20.98 5.72
N HIS A 50 -10.58 -19.94 5.22
CA HIS A 50 -10.78 -18.55 5.63
C HIS A 50 -11.85 -17.80 4.79
N THR A 51 -12.34 -18.42 3.71
CA THR A 51 -13.31 -17.80 2.79
C THR A 51 -14.76 -18.18 3.12
N TRP A 52 -14.99 -19.19 3.97
CA TRP A 52 -16.34 -19.66 4.30
C TRP A 52 -16.97 -18.86 5.45
N ARG A 53 -18.30 -18.74 5.40
CA ARG A 53 -19.16 -17.81 6.15
C ARG A 53 -19.11 -17.91 7.69
N THR A 54 -18.38 -18.90 8.24
CA THR A 54 -18.14 -19.08 9.68
C THR A 54 -16.67 -19.50 9.90
N VAL A 55 -15.83 -18.57 10.36
CA VAL A 55 -14.41 -18.83 10.64
C VAL A 55 -14.27 -19.25 12.11
N SER A 56 -13.87 -20.50 12.37
CA SER A 56 -13.60 -20.97 13.72
C SER A 56 -12.43 -20.20 14.36
N GLU A 57 -12.40 -20.15 15.70
CA GLU A 57 -11.29 -19.54 16.45
C GLU A 57 -9.94 -20.19 16.11
N ALA A 58 -9.92 -21.52 15.93
CA ALA A 58 -8.76 -22.25 15.45
C ALA A 58 -8.23 -21.77 14.08
N THR A 59 -9.14 -21.42 13.16
CA THR A 59 -8.75 -20.88 11.84
C THR A 59 -8.22 -19.45 11.94
N ARG A 60 -8.73 -18.65 12.89
CA ARG A 60 -8.18 -17.31 13.18
C ARG A 60 -6.78 -17.40 13.78
N GLU A 61 -6.55 -18.32 14.71
CA GLU A 61 -5.23 -18.54 15.33
C GLU A 61 -4.19 -19.01 14.29
N ARG A 62 -4.55 -19.95 13.42
CA ARG A 62 -3.70 -20.39 12.29
C ARG A 62 -3.38 -19.26 11.33
N ALA A 63 -4.37 -18.45 10.99
CA ALA A 63 -4.20 -17.31 10.11
C ALA A 63 -3.28 -16.23 10.72
N ALA A 64 -3.42 -15.94 12.02
CA ALA A 64 -2.55 -15.01 12.73
C ALA A 64 -1.09 -15.50 12.77
N HIS A 65 -0.88 -16.79 12.98
CA HIS A 65 0.47 -17.37 12.95
C HIS A 65 1.10 -17.29 11.55
N LEU A 66 0.32 -17.58 10.50
CA LEU A 66 0.78 -17.42 9.11
C LEU A 66 1.03 -15.96 8.74
N ASP A 67 0.28 -15.01 9.31
CA ASP A 67 0.51 -13.58 9.11
C ASP A 67 1.83 -13.10 9.68
N GLN A 68 2.24 -13.71 10.80
CA GLN A 68 3.51 -13.43 11.44
C GLN A 68 4.67 -14.05 10.66
N GLU A 69 4.55 -15.33 10.29
CA GLU A 69 5.68 -16.11 9.75
C GLU A 69 5.82 -16.01 8.22
N VAL A 70 4.71 -15.90 7.48
CA VAL A 70 4.71 -15.83 6.02
C VAL A 70 3.70 -14.78 5.56
N PRO A 71 3.92 -13.47 5.77
CA PRO A 71 2.92 -12.43 5.53
C PRO A 71 2.33 -12.41 4.11
N THR A 72 3.01 -13.01 3.13
CA THR A 72 2.56 -13.13 1.74
C THR A 72 1.58 -14.27 1.49
N TRP A 73 1.34 -15.16 2.47
CA TRP A 73 0.61 -16.43 2.31
C TRP A 73 -0.83 -16.29 1.81
N ARG A 74 -1.46 -15.11 1.91
CA ARG A 74 -2.80 -14.85 1.37
C ARG A 74 -2.83 -14.54 -0.13
N THR A 75 -1.68 -14.35 -0.76
CA THR A 75 -1.58 -13.97 -2.20
C THR A 75 -1.79 -15.18 -3.11
N ASP A 76 -2.74 -15.12 -4.05
CA ASP A 76 -3.01 -16.24 -4.97
C ASP A 76 -1.75 -16.67 -5.74
N ALA A 77 -1.42 -17.97 -5.64
CA ALA A 77 -0.25 -18.57 -6.30
C ALA A 77 -0.56 -19.00 -7.74
N ARG A 78 -1.85 -19.03 -8.15
CA ARG A 78 -2.31 -19.48 -9.48
C ARG A 78 -2.11 -18.47 -10.60
N ARG A 79 -1.60 -17.29 -10.30
CA ARG A 79 -1.22 -16.32 -11.33
C ARG A 79 0.27 -16.07 -11.18
N PRO A 80 1.09 -16.32 -12.22
CA PRO A 80 2.48 -15.97 -12.18
C PRO A 80 2.55 -14.52 -11.75
N VAL A 81 3.35 -14.26 -10.73
CA VAL A 81 3.85 -12.91 -10.49
C VAL A 81 4.55 -12.55 -11.79
N THR A 82 3.85 -11.85 -12.69
CA THR A 82 4.41 -11.43 -13.96
C THR A 82 5.76 -10.78 -13.64
N ARG A 83 6.78 -10.97 -14.48
CA ARG A 83 8.17 -10.47 -14.30
C ARG A 83 8.31 -9.02 -13.79
N ARG A 84 7.23 -8.23 -13.75
CA ARG A 84 7.04 -6.86 -13.23
C ARG A 84 6.77 -6.69 -11.72
N SER A 85 6.84 -7.75 -10.91
CA SER A 85 6.66 -7.58 -9.44
C SER A 85 7.81 -8.15 -8.62
N LYS A 86 9.05 -7.91 -9.06
CA LYS A 86 10.15 -7.87 -8.08
C LYS A 86 9.90 -6.70 -7.14
N GLY A 87 10.19 -6.86 -5.84
CA GLY A 87 10.01 -5.83 -4.80
C GLY A 87 10.42 -4.43 -5.28
N THR A 88 11.54 -4.35 -6.01
CA THR A 88 12.09 -3.15 -6.65
C THR A 88 11.14 -2.33 -7.52
N ASP A 89 10.09 -2.94 -8.09
CA ASP A 89 9.10 -2.23 -8.91
C ASP A 89 8.09 -1.47 -8.05
N PHE A 90 7.83 -1.91 -6.81
CA PHE A 90 6.95 -1.21 -5.88
C PHE A 90 7.57 0.12 -5.45
N GLU A 91 8.79 0.11 -4.89
CA GLU A 91 9.40 1.36 -4.42
C GLU A 91 9.63 2.35 -5.56
N LYS A 92 10.04 1.87 -6.74
CA LYS A 92 10.15 2.70 -7.96
C LYS A 92 8.81 3.31 -8.36
N ARG A 93 7.72 2.54 -8.33
CA ARG A 93 6.38 3.05 -8.66
C ARG A 93 5.89 4.03 -7.60
N VAL A 94 6.14 3.79 -6.31
CA VAL A 94 5.84 4.76 -5.24
C VAL A 94 6.62 6.06 -5.45
N GLU A 95 7.90 5.98 -5.78
CA GLU A 95 8.72 7.16 -6.08
C GLU A 95 8.21 7.91 -7.33
N GLN A 96 7.77 7.20 -8.37
CA GLN A 96 7.13 7.82 -9.54
C GLN A 96 5.80 8.51 -9.17
N VAL A 97 4.98 7.89 -8.32
CA VAL A 97 3.75 8.51 -7.81
C VAL A 97 4.09 9.76 -7.00
N ALA A 98 5.04 9.67 -6.07
CA ALA A 98 5.48 10.79 -5.25
C ALA A 98 5.92 11.94 -6.15
N ARG A 99 6.82 11.70 -7.12
CA ARG A 99 7.25 12.70 -8.12
C ARG A 99 6.10 13.29 -8.92
N PHE A 100 5.11 12.48 -9.31
CA PHE A 100 3.92 12.97 -10.01
C PHE A 100 3.09 13.91 -9.13
N VAL A 101 2.79 13.51 -7.90
CA VAL A 101 2.05 14.33 -6.92
C VAL A 101 2.80 15.62 -6.63
N THR A 102 4.10 15.52 -6.47
CA THR A 102 5.05 16.60 -6.27
C THR A 102 5.07 17.57 -7.46
N ARG A 103 4.99 17.09 -8.71
CA ARG A 103 4.96 17.93 -9.92
C ARG A 103 3.59 18.57 -10.20
N HIS A 104 2.51 17.83 -9.99
CA HIS A 104 1.16 18.19 -10.44
C HIS A 104 0.20 18.58 -9.29
N GLY A 105 0.58 18.34 -8.03
CA GLY A 105 -0.21 18.63 -6.84
C GLY A 105 -1.39 17.68 -6.61
N ASN A 106 -1.55 16.66 -7.46
CA ASN A 106 -2.67 15.75 -7.46
C ASN A 106 -2.23 14.29 -7.55
N ILE A 107 -3.02 13.42 -6.91
CA ILE A 107 -2.84 11.97 -6.97
C ILE A 107 -3.20 11.51 -8.39
N PRO A 108 -2.36 10.68 -9.05
CA PRO A 108 -2.66 10.14 -10.38
C PRO A 108 -4.02 9.46 -10.44
N ARG A 109 -4.80 9.76 -11.47
CA ARG A 109 -6.12 9.14 -11.65
C ARG A 109 -5.99 7.91 -12.53
N CYS A 110 -6.65 6.83 -12.13
CA CYS A 110 -6.77 5.72 -13.06
C CYS A 110 -7.60 6.16 -14.28
N THR A 111 -8.57 7.06 -14.24
CA THR A 111 -9.37 7.42 -15.42
C THR A 111 -8.69 8.31 -16.48
N ALA A 112 -7.39 8.59 -16.35
CA ALA A 112 -6.64 9.35 -17.34
C ALA A 112 -6.55 8.63 -18.72
N PRO A 113 -6.22 9.34 -19.81
CA PRO A 113 -6.14 8.74 -21.14
C PRO A 113 -5.19 7.53 -21.19
N ALA A 114 -5.54 6.51 -21.99
CA ALA A 114 -4.74 5.31 -22.15
C ALA A 114 -3.33 5.63 -22.67
N GLY A 115 -2.32 4.87 -22.22
CA GLY A 115 -0.92 5.09 -22.59
C GLY A 115 -0.22 6.25 -21.86
N THR A 116 -0.93 7.01 -21.03
CA THR A 116 -0.32 8.07 -20.23
C THR A 116 0.32 7.54 -18.95
N LEU A 117 1.38 8.21 -18.50
CA LEU A 117 1.99 7.94 -17.20
C LEU A 117 0.99 8.11 -16.04
N GLU A 118 0.07 9.08 -16.11
CA GLU A 118 -0.97 9.27 -15.09
C GLU A 118 -1.88 8.04 -14.99
N ARG A 119 -2.32 7.46 -16.11
CA ARG A 119 -3.14 6.24 -16.15
C ARG A 119 -2.41 5.06 -15.53
N GLU A 120 -1.14 4.87 -15.86
CA GLU A 120 -0.32 3.80 -15.27
C GLU A 120 -0.19 3.93 -13.75
N LEU A 121 0.19 5.11 -13.27
CA LEU A 121 0.39 5.38 -11.85
C LEU A 121 -0.94 5.32 -11.08
N GLY A 122 -2.03 5.80 -11.69
CA GLY A 122 -3.37 5.71 -11.10
C GLY A 122 -3.86 4.25 -11.03
N THR A 123 -3.55 3.43 -12.02
CA THR A 123 -3.86 1.99 -12.00
C THR A 123 -3.03 1.27 -10.92
N PHE A 124 -1.76 1.63 -10.77
CA PHE A 124 -0.92 1.14 -9.68
C PHE A 124 -1.51 1.47 -8.30
N LEU A 125 -1.93 2.72 -8.07
CA LEU A 125 -2.57 3.12 -6.82
C LEU A 125 -3.92 2.42 -6.59
N MET A 126 -4.71 2.23 -7.65
CA MET A 126 -5.94 1.44 -7.57
C MET A 126 -5.65 0.02 -7.07
N ASN A 127 -4.62 -0.64 -7.63
CA ASN A 127 -4.21 -1.97 -7.19
C ASN A 127 -3.75 -1.98 -5.73
N CYS A 128 -2.99 -0.97 -5.29
CA CYS A 128 -2.60 -0.81 -3.88
C CYS A 128 -3.83 -0.69 -2.96
N ARG A 129 -4.83 0.11 -3.36
CA ARG A 129 -6.07 0.30 -2.58
C ARG A 129 -6.92 -0.97 -2.52
N GLN A 130 -6.92 -1.78 -3.58
CA GLN A 130 -7.59 -3.09 -3.55
C GLN A 130 -6.84 -4.03 -2.60
N ALA A 131 -5.52 -4.08 -2.72
CA ALA A 131 -4.65 -4.93 -1.90
C ALA A 131 -4.75 -4.61 -0.41
N ALA A 132 -4.82 -3.32 -0.06
CA ALA A 132 -5.05 -2.86 1.31
C ALA A 132 -6.41 -3.29 1.90
N ARG A 133 -7.39 -3.60 1.06
CA ARG A 133 -8.70 -4.15 1.47
C ARG A 133 -8.75 -5.69 1.42
N GLY A 134 -7.59 -6.34 1.25
CA GLY A 134 -7.51 -7.79 1.07
C GLY A 134 -8.04 -8.27 -0.29
N LYS A 135 -8.13 -7.39 -1.29
CA LYS A 135 -8.62 -7.70 -2.65
C LYS A 135 -7.49 -7.62 -3.68
N GLY A 136 -7.67 -8.29 -4.81
CA GLY A 136 -6.70 -8.24 -5.92
C GLY A 136 -5.47 -9.10 -5.70
N THR A 137 -4.46 -8.91 -6.56
CA THR A 137 -3.30 -9.82 -6.68
C THR A 137 -1.97 -9.22 -6.20
N MET A 138 -1.96 -7.95 -5.78
CA MET A 138 -0.76 -7.29 -5.32
C MET A 138 -0.44 -7.72 -3.88
N VAL A 139 0.80 -8.14 -3.64
CA VAL A 139 1.30 -8.41 -2.28
C VAL A 139 1.16 -7.15 -1.43
N TRP A 140 0.51 -7.27 -0.27
CA TRP A 140 0.32 -6.14 0.64
C TRP A 140 0.87 -6.47 2.02
N ASN A 141 1.58 -5.52 2.61
CA ASN A 141 2.09 -5.64 3.98
C ASN A 141 2.16 -4.25 4.63
N VAL A 142 2.40 -4.23 5.94
CA VAL A 142 2.48 -2.99 6.73
C VAL A 142 3.59 -2.07 6.20
N ALA A 143 4.74 -2.60 5.82
CA ALA A 143 5.86 -1.81 5.30
C ALA A 143 5.48 -1.05 4.01
N ARG A 144 4.72 -1.67 3.09
CA ARG A 144 4.22 -1.02 1.86
C ARG A 144 3.21 0.07 2.18
N ALA A 145 2.32 -0.18 3.14
CA ALA A 145 1.37 0.83 3.60
C ALA A 145 2.09 2.04 4.21
N SER A 146 3.05 1.81 5.10
CA SER A 146 3.87 2.87 5.72
C SER A 146 4.70 3.63 4.67
N THR A 147 5.28 2.94 3.69
CA THR A 147 6.04 3.57 2.61
C THR A 147 5.16 4.48 1.75
N LEU A 148 3.97 4.02 1.37
CA LEU A 148 3.01 4.82 0.61
C LEU A 148 2.47 6.00 1.41
N GLU A 149 2.16 5.81 2.69
CA GLU A 149 1.67 6.90 3.53
C GLU A 149 2.74 7.97 3.74
N ALA A 150 3.99 7.57 3.97
CA ALA A 150 5.11 8.50 4.14
C ALA A 150 5.41 9.29 2.86
N LYS A 151 5.44 8.63 1.69
CA LYS A 151 5.79 9.23 0.40
C LYS A 151 4.63 9.94 -0.29
N VAL A 152 3.40 9.47 -0.05
CA VAL A 152 2.19 9.92 -0.73
C VAL A 152 1.05 10.02 0.30
N PRO A 153 1.08 10.99 1.23
CA PRO A 153 0.03 11.15 2.23
C PRO A 153 -1.37 11.23 1.61
N GLY A 154 -2.31 10.47 2.17
CA GLY A 154 -3.69 10.42 1.68
C GLY A 154 -3.89 9.61 0.40
N TRP A 155 -2.93 8.77 -0.01
CA TRP A 155 -3.04 7.90 -1.19
C TRP A 155 -4.26 6.96 -1.14
N ASN A 156 -4.70 6.54 0.05
CA ASN A 156 -5.85 5.65 0.28
C ASN A 156 -7.13 6.39 0.69
N ALA A 157 -7.15 7.72 0.64
CA ALA A 157 -8.36 8.47 0.97
C ALA A 157 -9.50 8.10 0.00
N VAL A 158 -10.62 7.66 0.57
CA VAL A 158 -11.78 7.14 -0.19
C VAL A 158 -12.58 8.28 -0.83
N ASN A 159 -12.48 9.49 -0.29
CA ASN A 159 -13.13 10.69 -0.82
C ASN A 159 -12.18 11.92 -0.82
N PRO A 160 -12.51 12.98 -1.59
CA PRO A 160 -11.71 14.20 -1.65
C PRO A 160 -11.53 14.91 -0.29
N GLU A 161 -12.48 14.79 0.64
CA GLU A 161 -12.40 15.41 1.96
C GLU A 161 -11.37 14.75 2.87
N ALA A 162 -11.32 13.41 2.90
CA ALA A 162 -10.29 12.68 3.63
C ALA A 162 -8.89 12.96 3.06
N LYS A 163 -8.79 13.15 1.73
CA LYS A 163 -7.54 13.59 1.09
C LYS A 163 -7.17 15.00 1.54
N PHE A 164 -8.13 15.92 1.58
CA PHE A 164 -7.92 17.27 2.06
C PHE A 164 -7.47 17.28 3.53
N ALA A 165 -8.17 16.57 4.41
CA ALA A 165 -7.84 16.45 5.82
C ALA A 165 -6.44 15.87 6.07
N SER A 166 -6.05 14.82 5.36
CA SER A 166 -4.70 14.24 5.44
C SER A 166 -3.62 15.26 5.03
N ASN A 167 -3.80 15.96 3.91
CA ASN A 167 -2.85 16.99 3.47
C ASN A 167 -2.81 18.20 4.41
N LEU A 168 -3.95 18.57 5.00
CA LEU A 168 -4.04 19.62 6.00
C LEU A 168 -3.30 19.23 7.29
N SER A 169 -3.37 17.96 7.70
CA SER A 169 -2.58 17.43 8.83
C SER A 169 -1.09 17.52 8.52
N SER A 170 -0.65 17.04 7.35
CA SER A 170 0.77 17.17 6.94
C SER A 170 1.23 18.62 6.89
N LEU A 171 0.37 19.55 6.47
CA LEU A 171 0.67 20.98 6.47
C LEU A 171 0.84 21.51 7.90
N ARG A 172 -0.06 21.13 8.81
CA ARG A 172 0.00 21.51 10.23
C ARG A 172 1.28 21.00 10.88
N ASP A 173 1.63 19.74 10.66
CA ASP A 173 2.84 19.12 11.22
C ASP A 173 4.10 19.82 10.69
N TYR A 174 4.13 20.12 9.39
CA TYR A 174 5.22 20.88 8.77
C TYR A 174 5.37 22.27 9.39
N VAL A 175 4.27 23.02 9.49
CA VAL A 175 4.28 24.38 10.06
C VAL A 175 4.70 24.34 11.53
N SER A 176 4.16 23.41 12.31
CA SER A 176 4.49 23.29 13.74
C SER A 176 5.96 22.93 13.97
N ARG A 177 6.53 22.07 13.10
CA ARG A 177 7.93 21.64 13.21
C ARG A 177 8.92 22.70 12.72
N THR A 178 8.57 23.45 11.67
CA THR A 178 9.51 24.36 11.00
C THR A 178 9.29 25.82 11.35
N GLY A 179 8.14 26.18 11.95
CA GLY A 179 7.74 27.56 12.22
C GLY A 179 7.56 28.40 10.94
N THR A 180 7.57 27.79 9.76
CA THR A 180 7.56 28.52 8.50
C THR A 180 6.49 28.01 7.55
N ARG A 181 6.03 28.88 6.66
CA ARG A 181 5.12 28.49 5.58
C ARG A 181 5.88 27.70 4.52
N PRO A 182 5.32 26.59 4.00
CA PRO A 182 5.95 25.83 2.93
C PRO A 182 6.13 26.70 1.69
N ARG A 183 7.35 26.73 1.16
CA ARG A 183 7.70 27.47 -0.07
C ARG A 183 8.15 26.49 -1.13
N ARG A 184 7.89 26.83 -2.40
CA ARG A 184 8.37 26.06 -3.53
C ARG A 184 9.83 26.45 -3.82
N GLY A 185 10.76 25.51 -3.62
CA GLY A 185 12.16 25.68 -4.01
C GLY A 185 12.36 25.64 -5.53
N LYS A 186 13.58 25.98 -6.00
CA LYS A 186 13.96 25.90 -7.42
C LYS A 186 14.33 24.48 -7.90
N GLY A 187 14.42 23.49 -7.00
CA GLY A 187 14.78 22.09 -7.28
C GLY A 187 13.59 21.13 -7.37
N PRO A 188 13.82 19.80 -7.40
CA PRO A 188 12.75 18.80 -7.25
C PRO A 188 11.93 19.14 -6.01
N LEU A 189 10.59 19.17 -6.12
CA LEU A 189 9.76 19.56 -4.98
C LEU A 189 9.97 18.53 -3.85
N ASP A 190 10.48 19.04 -2.74
CA ASP A 190 10.53 18.39 -1.44
C ASP A 190 9.15 18.41 -0.77
N ASP A 191 9.05 17.92 0.46
CA ASP A 191 7.80 17.98 1.22
C ASP A 191 7.22 19.40 1.32
N ALA A 192 8.08 20.41 1.45
CA ALA A 192 7.69 21.82 1.46
C ALA A 192 7.08 22.24 0.10
N GLY A 193 7.71 21.88 -1.02
CA GLY A 193 7.17 22.14 -2.35
C GLY A 193 5.80 21.49 -2.58
N ARG A 194 5.62 20.23 -2.19
CA ARG A 194 4.33 19.51 -2.29
C ARG A 194 3.23 20.23 -1.51
N LEU A 195 3.52 20.61 -0.26
CA LEU A 195 2.57 21.33 0.60
C LEU A 195 2.27 22.74 0.07
N ALA A 196 3.25 23.45 -0.48
CA ALA A 196 3.05 24.75 -1.11
C ALA A 196 2.09 24.67 -2.31
N LEU A 197 2.22 23.62 -3.12
CA LEU A 197 1.34 23.38 -4.28
C LEU A 197 -0.07 22.98 -3.84
N PHE A 198 -0.19 22.18 -2.77
CA PHE A 198 -1.47 21.87 -2.15
C PHE A 198 -2.19 23.14 -1.66
N VAL A 199 -1.48 24.05 -0.98
CA VAL A 199 -1.99 25.36 -0.58
C VAL A 199 -2.45 26.15 -1.80
N GLN A 200 -1.60 26.30 -2.80
CA GLN A 200 -1.92 27.07 -4.02
C GLN A 200 -3.16 26.54 -4.73
N ASN A 201 -3.23 25.23 -4.97
CA ASN A 201 -4.37 24.60 -5.65
C ASN A 201 -5.66 24.72 -4.84
N THR A 202 -5.58 24.60 -3.51
CA THR A 202 -6.75 24.74 -2.64
C THR A 202 -7.27 26.17 -2.64
N LEU A 203 -6.37 27.17 -2.60
CA LEU A 203 -6.76 28.57 -2.70
C LEU A 203 -7.38 28.89 -4.06
N ALA A 204 -6.91 28.28 -5.15
CA ALA A 204 -7.47 28.46 -6.48
C ALA A 204 -8.86 27.81 -6.67
N ALA A 205 -9.16 26.70 -6.00
CA ALA A 205 -10.36 25.88 -6.24
C ALA A 205 -11.71 26.45 -5.73
N GLY A 206 -11.74 27.66 -5.18
CA GLY A 206 -13.00 28.36 -4.84
C GLY A 206 -13.77 27.87 -3.61
N ASN A 207 -13.29 26.85 -2.87
CA ASN A 207 -13.98 26.34 -1.67
C ASN A 207 -13.56 27.14 -0.42
N GLU A 208 -14.49 27.96 0.10
CA GLU A 208 -14.24 28.90 1.19
C GLU A 208 -13.89 28.22 2.53
N ALA A 209 -14.56 27.10 2.87
CA ALA A 209 -14.24 26.33 4.07
C ALA A 209 -12.80 25.79 4.04
N ARG A 210 -12.36 25.27 2.88
CA ARG A 210 -10.99 24.79 2.70
C ARG A 210 -9.97 25.93 2.73
N ARG A 211 -10.29 27.10 2.15
CA ARG A 211 -9.45 28.30 2.21
C ARG A 211 -9.25 28.76 3.66
N LYS A 212 -10.34 28.80 4.45
CA LYS A 212 -10.28 29.15 5.87
C LYS A 212 -9.40 28.17 6.65
N ALA A 213 -9.59 26.86 6.47
CA ALA A 213 -8.80 25.84 7.15
C ALA A 213 -7.28 25.93 6.82
N ILE A 214 -6.94 26.25 5.57
CA ILE A 214 -5.56 26.54 5.15
C ILE A 214 -5.04 27.79 5.88
N ALA A 215 -5.80 28.88 5.88
CA ALA A 215 -5.41 30.14 6.52
C ALA A 215 -5.16 29.97 8.03
N ASP A 216 -6.07 29.30 8.74
CA ASP A 216 -5.95 28.99 10.17
C ASP A 216 -4.68 28.17 10.44
N THR A 217 -4.37 27.20 9.57
CA THR A 217 -3.16 26.35 9.74
C THR A 217 -1.88 27.13 9.45
N LEU A 218 -1.87 28.03 8.45
CA LEU A 218 -0.72 28.87 8.12
C LEU A 218 -0.49 30.01 9.12
N ALA A 219 -1.49 30.35 9.94
CA ALA A 219 -1.37 31.31 11.04
C ALA A 219 -0.56 30.74 12.23
N LEU A 220 -0.43 29.42 12.34
CA LEU A 220 0.46 28.77 13.32
C LEU A 220 1.96 29.01 13.04
N ALA A 221 2.30 29.54 11.86
CA ALA A 221 3.66 29.89 11.45
C ALA A 221 4.03 31.35 11.75
N ALA A 222 3.23 32.06 12.55
CA ALA A 222 3.40 33.49 12.86
C ALA A 222 4.36 33.72 14.04
#